data_AF-A0A9D1R3F2-F1
#
_entry.id   AF-A0A9D1R3F2-F1
#
_cell.length_a   1.000
_cell.length_b   1.000
_cell.length_c   1.000
_cell.angle_alpha   90.00
_cell.angle_beta   90.00
_cell.angle_gamma   90.00
#
_symmetry.space_group_name_H-M   'P 1'
#
loop_
_entity.id
_entity.type
_entity.pdbx_description
1 polymer ?
#
loop_
_entity_poly.entity_id
_entity_poly.type
_entity_poly.pdbx_seq_one_letter_code
_entity_poly.pdbx_strand_id
1 'polypeptide(L)'
;MNFLNVNIQTVQEDNVRNYMLLVSLNPELQTIPMVESEVVAGGDCRRWSGVIGRARVREYTFMQMYADGEQYVFRDNTEPMKTYLSDNGYSEQEIAEEVENIEWQKAIFLDIDIG
;
A
#
# COMPACT_ATOMS: atom_id res chain seq x y z
N MET A 1 -22.76 -18.23 22.14
CA MET A 1 -21.88 -17.15 21.65
C MET A 1 -22.12 -17.00 20.17
N ASN A 2 -22.80 -15.93 19.74
CA ASN A 2 -22.99 -15.60 18.33
C ASN A 2 -21.89 -14.62 17.95
N PHE A 3 -20.93 -15.07 17.17
CA PHE A 3 -20.00 -14.20 16.48
C PHE A 3 -20.57 -13.89 15.09
N LEU A 4 -20.52 -12.60 14.72
CA LEU A 4 -20.63 -12.07 13.36
C LEU A 4 -22.05 -11.85 12.80
N ASN A 5 -22.71 -10.80 13.30
CA ASN A 5 -23.53 -9.92 12.46
C ASN A 5 -22.85 -8.54 12.46
N VAL A 6 -21.66 -8.45 11.88
CA VAL A 6 -21.10 -7.13 11.52
C VAL A 6 -21.91 -6.67 10.30
N ASN A 7 -22.62 -5.57 10.43
CA ASN A 7 -23.42 -5.03 9.34
C ASN A 7 -22.46 -4.48 8.27
N ILE A 8 -22.31 -5.21 7.16
CA ILE A 8 -21.35 -4.88 6.09
C ILE A 8 -21.56 -3.45 5.56
N GLN A 9 -22.79 -2.93 5.59
CA GLN A 9 -23.09 -1.55 5.19
C GLN A 9 -22.40 -0.51 6.08
N THR A 10 -22.30 -0.75 7.39
CA THR A 10 -21.67 0.23 8.30
C THR A 10 -20.15 0.28 8.10
N VAL A 11 -19.52 -0.86 7.81
CA VAL A 11 -18.07 -0.93 7.54
C VAL A 11 -17.73 -0.17 6.25
N GLN A 12 -18.51 -0.36 5.20
CA GLN A 12 -18.28 0.35 3.93
C GLN A 12 -18.47 1.86 4.08
N GLU A 13 -19.51 2.29 4.79
CA GLU A 13 -19.72 3.71 5.08
C GLU A 13 -18.57 4.32 5.88
N ASP A 14 -18.07 3.61 6.88
CA ASP A 14 -16.97 4.10 7.73
C ASP A 14 -15.66 4.19 6.96
N ASN A 15 -15.37 3.21 6.10
CA ASN A 15 -14.21 3.24 5.21
C ASN A 15 -14.28 4.43 4.24
N VAL A 16 -15.45 4.67 3.63
CA VAL A 16 -15.69 5.82 2.75
C VAL A 16 -15.52 7.13 3.51
N ARG A 17 -16.13 7.26 4.70
CA ARG A 17 -16.00 8.46 5.55
C ARG A 17 -14.55 8.73 5.92
N ASN A 18 -13.82 7.69 6.32
CA ASN A 18 -12.41 7.80 6.68
C ASN A 18 -11.56 8.27 5.48
N TYR A 19 -11.75 7.68 4.29
CA TYR A 19 -11.06 8.13 3.08
C TYR A 19 -11.36 9.59 2.75
N MET A 20 -12.64 9.99 2.76
CA MET A 20 -13.04 11.37 2.48
C MET A 20 -12.46 12.36 3.50
N LEU A 21 -12.37 11.97 4.78
CA LEU A 21 -11.73 12.77 5.82
C LEU A 21 -10.22 12.94 5.54
N LEU A 22 -9.51 11.88 5.19
CA LEU A 22 -8.08 11.95 4.88
C LEU A 22 -7.79 12.86 3.69
N VAL A 23 -8.58 12.77 2.61
CA VAL A 23 -8.47 13.66 1.44
C VAL A 23 -8.77 15.10 1.82
N SER A 24 -9.79 15.34 2.66
CA SER A 24 -10.15 16.69 3.08
C SER A 24 -9.09 17.34 3.97
N LEU A 25 -8.42 16.55 4.81
CA LEU A 25 -7.35 17.01 5.69
C LEU A 25 -6.00 17.18 4.99
N ASN A 26 -5.78 16.49 3.87
CA ASN A 26 -4.51 16.48 3.14
C ASN A 26 -4.75 16.63 1.62
N PRO A 27 -5.36 17.74 1.16
CA PRO A 27 -5.80 17.91 -0.24
C PRO A 27 -4.65 17.92 -1.25
N GLU A 28 -3.42 18.17 -0.81
CA GLU A 28 -2.20 18.15 -1.61
C GLU A 28 -1.64 16.73 -1.84
N LEU A 29 -2.04 15.76 -1.01
CA LEU A 29 -1.57 14.39 -1.14
C LEU A 29 -2.36 13.66 -2.24
N GLN A 30 -1.62 13.05 -3.16
CA GLN A 30 -2.22 12.13 -4.12
C GLN A 30 -2.82 10.90 -3.43
N THR A 31 -3.87 10.34 -4.04
CA THR A 31 -4.41 9.04 -3.64
C THR A 31 -3.85 7.95 -4.55
N ILE A 32 -3.26 6.92 -3.95
CA ILE A 32 -2.72 5.75 -4.62
C ILE A 32 -3.64 4.55 -4.30
N PRO A 33 -4.43 4.07 -5.27
CA PRO A 33 -5.23 2.88 -5.08
C PRO A 33 -4.36 1.62 -5.14
N MET A 34 -4.49 0.76 -4.12
CA MET A 34 -3.84 -0.54 -4.03
C MET A 34 -4.91 -1.62 -4.16
N VAL A 35 -4.76 -2.51 -5.13
CA VAL A 35 -5.75 -3.56 -5.38
C VAL A 35 -5.25 -4.87 -4.82
N GLU A 36 -6.08 -5.59 -4.07
CA GLU A 36 -5.77 -6.96 -3.66
C GLU A 36 -5.63 -7.83 -4.91
N SER A 37 -4.40 -8.28 -5.18
CA SER A 37 -4.07 -8.93 -6.44
C SER A 37 -4.31 -10.44 -6.39
N GLU A 38 -5.42 -10.89 -6.95
CA GLU A 38 -5.32 -11.89 -8.01
C GLU A 38 -5.71 -11.22 -9.32
N VAL A 39 -4.70 -10.71 -10.04
CA VAL A 39 -4.91 -10.40 -11.46
C VAL A 39 -5.07 -11.75 -12.15
N VAL A 40 -6.30 -12.07 -12.55
CA VAL A 40 -6.63 -13.28 -13.31
C VAL A 40 -5.67 -13.37 -14.49
N ALA A 41 -4.75 -14.34 -14.46
CA ALA A 41 -3.76 -14.59 -15.51
C ALA A 41 -4.37 -15.17 -16.80
N GLY A 42 -5.63 -14.80 -17.11
CA GLY A 42 -6.29 -15.09 -18.37
C GLY A 42 -6.27 -13.85 -19.25
N GLY A 43 -6.19 -14.02 -20.57
CA GLY A 43 -6.31 -12.93 -21.55
C GLY A 43 -7.68 -12.21 -21.56
N ASP A 44 -8.49 -12.43 -20.53
CA ASP A 44 -9.82 -11.87 -20.33
C ASP A 44 -9.70 -10.53 -19.59
N CYS A 45 -9.55 -9.44 -20.34
CA CYS A 45 -9.67 -8.10 -19.79
C CYS A 45 -11.14 -7.77 -19.48
N ARG A 46 -11.61 -8.07 -18.26
CA ARG A 46 -12.96 -7.72 -17.79
C ARG A 46 -12.92 -6.56 -16.80
N ARG A 47 -14.07 -5.90 -16.60
CA ARG A 47 -14.27 -4.96 -15.48
C ARG A 47 -14.42 -5.76 -14.19
N TRP A 48 -13.81 -5.29 -13.12
CA TRP A 48 -13.94 -5.86 -11.79
C TRP A 48 -14.66 -4.85 -10.88
N SER A 49 -15.49 -5.36 -9.98
CA SER A 49 -16.07 -4.58 -8.90
C SER A 49 -15.13 -4.63 -7.70
N GLY A 50 -14.86 -3.47 -7.11
CA GLY A 50 -14.12 -3.35 -5.87
C GLY A 50 -14.91 -2.56 -4.85
N VAL A 51 -14.61 -2.80 -3.58
CA VAL A 51 -15.13 -2.01 -2.46
C VAL A 51 -13.99 -1.21 -1.84
N ILE A 52 -14.30 0.00 -1.36
CA ILE A 52 -13.31 0.80 -0.62
C ILE A 52 -13.01 0.09 0.70
N GLY A 53 -11.80 -0.46 0.77
CA GLY A 53 -11.21 -1.02 1.97
C GLY A 53 -10.58 0.07 2.83
N ARG A 54 -9.35 -0.17 3.26
CA ARG A 54 -8.65 0.72 4.19
C ARG A 54 -7.94 1.87 3.48
N ALA A 55 -8.20 3.10 3.93
CA ALA A 55 -7.42 4.28 3.56
C ALA A 55 -6.44 4.72 4.67
N ARG A 56 -5.20 5.10 4.30
CA ARG A 56 -4.16 5.55 5.23
C ARG A 56 -3.15 6.48 4.56
N VAL A 57 -2.71 7.53 5.26
CA VAL A 57 -1.54 8.32 4.83
C VAL A 57 -0.27 7.53 5.15
N ARG A 58 0.62 7.36 4.17
CA ARG A 58 1.92 6.70 4.37
C ARG A 58 3.03 7.44 3.66
N GLU A 59 4.24 7.23 4.17
CA GLU A 59 5.48 7.61 3.53
C GLU A 59 6.06 6.41 2.79
N TYR A 60 6.49 6.60 1.54
CA TYR A 60 6.92 5.54 0.64
C TYR A 60 8.02 6.00 -0.33
N THR A 61 8.69 5.04 -0.94
CA THR A 61 9.56 5.24 -2.10
C THR A 61 9.35 4.09 -3.09
N PHE A 62 9.81 4.26 -4.33
CA PHE A 62 9.90 3.20 -5.31
C PHE A 62 11.30 2.61 -5.29
N MET A 63 11.38 1.29 -5.25
CA MET A 63 12.65 0.59 -5.38
C MET A 63 12.47 -0.58 -6.33
N GLN A 64 13.37 -0.69 -7.30
CA GLN A 64 13.48 -1.89 -8.10
C GLN A 64 14.13 -2.98 -7.25
N MET A 65 13.34 -3.99 -6.88
CA MET A 65 13.80 -5.14 -6.12
C MET A 65 13.53 -6.40 -6.94
N TYR A 66 14.53 -7.26 -7.03
CA TYR A 66 14.47 -8.50 -7.81
C TYR A 66 14.08 -8.28 -9.29
N ALA A 67 13.66 -9.34 -9.97
CA ALA A 67 13.20 -9.27 -11.37
C ALA A 67 11.74 -8.78 -11.49
N ASP A 68 11.08 -8.49 -10.38
CA ASP A 68 9.62 -8.28 -10.29
C ASP A 68 9.19 -6.83 -10.55
N GLY A 69 10.13 -5.96 -10.92
CA GLY A 69 9.88 -4.54 -11.23
C GLY A 69 10.01 -3.61 -10.02
N GLU A 70 9.51 -2.38 -10.17
CA GLU A 70 9.49 -1.39 -9.09
C GLU A 70 8.42 -1.74 -8.05
N GLN A 71 8.80 -1.78 -6.79
CA GLN A 71 7.91 -2.06 -5.67
C GLN A 71 7.80 -0.84 -4.75
N TYR A 72 6.63 -0.70 -4.11
CA TYR A 72 6.44 0.26 -3.03
C TYR A 72 7.16 -0.23 -1.78
N VAL A 73 8.13 0.56 -1.31
CA VAL A 73 8.72 0.40 0.03
C VAL A 73 8.12 1.46 0.93
N PHE A 74 7.66 1.06 2.11
CA PHE A 74 7.05 1.99 3.07
C PHE A 74 8.03 2.31 4.20
N ARG A 75 8.03 3.56 4.67
CA ARG A 75 8.98 4.00 5.71
C ARG A 75 8.83 3.25 7.03
N ASP A 76 7.61 2.84 7.35
CA ASP A 76 7.26 2.04 8.53
C ASP A 76 7.48 0.53 8.33
N ASN A 77 7.91 0.10 7.13
CA ASN A 77 8.21 -1.29 6.81
C ASN A 77 9.34 -1.40 5.76
N THR A 78 10.56 -1.11 6.18
CA THR A 78 11.76 -1.16 5.32
C THR A 78 12.40 -2.55 5.23
N GLU A 79 11.93 -3.52 6.00
CA GLU A 79 12.60 -4.83 6.12
C GLU A 79 12.78 -5.56 4.77
N PRO A 80 11.78 -5.61 3.86
CA PRO A 80 11.97 -6.25 2.55
C PRO A 80 13.12 -5.64 1.74
N MET A 81 13.27 -4.32 1.80
CA MET A 81 14.37 -3.60 1.15
C MET A 81 15.72 -3.91 1.81
N LYS A 82 15.78 -3.91 3.15
CA LYS A 82 17.02 -4.24 3.87
C LYS A 82 17.47 -5.67 3.57
N THR A 83 16.54 -6.62 3.54
CA THR A 83 16.81 -8.00 3.15
C THR A 83 17.35 -8.06 1.72
N TYR A 84 16.70 -7.37 0.77
CA TYR A 84 17.18 -7.31 -0.62
C TYR A 84 18.60 -6.74 -0.71
N LEU A 85 18.91 -5.62 -0.05
CA LEU A 85 20.24 -5.02 -0.08
C LEU A 85 21.29 -5.95 0.54
N SER A 86 20.98 -6.58 1.68
CA SER A 86 21.83 -7.58 2.33
C SER A 86 22.14 -8.76 1.41
N ASP A 87 21.13 -9.29 0.72
CA ASP A 87 21.29 -10.40 -0.23
C ASP A 87 22.16 -10.01 -1.44
N ASN A 88 22.25 -8.71 -1.74
CA ASN A 88 23.11 -8.13 -2.78
C ASN A 88 24.48 -7.67 -2.27
N GLY A 89 24.85 -8.04 -1.04
CA GLY A 89 26.21 -7.86 -0.50
C GLY A 89 26.46 -6.53 0.20
N TYR A 90 25.43 -5.73 0.47
CA TYR A 90 25.57 -4.52 1.27
C TYR A 90 25.80 -4.88 2.74
N SER A 91 26.73 -4.18 3.38
CA SER A 91 26.94 -4.26 4.83
C SER A 91 25.81 -3.58 5.60
N GLU A 92 25.66 -3.91 6.89
CA GLU A 92 24.65 -3.28 7.75
C GLU A 92 24.79 -1.74 7.79
N GLN A 93 26.03 -1.23 7.73
CA GLN A 93 26.28 0.21 7.71
C GLN A 93 25.80 0.85 6.40
N GLU A 94 26.15 0.26 5.25
CA GLU A 94 25.69 0.75 3.94
C GLU A 94 24.17 0.73 3.85
N ILE A 95 23.51 -0.32 4.35
CA ILE A 95 22.04 -0.41 4.39
C ILE A 95 21.45 0.72 5.24
N ALA A 96 22.03 1.03 6.40
CA ALA A 96 21.56 2.11 7.25
C ALA A 96 21.70 3.47 6.57
N GLU A 97 22.83 3.72 5.91
CA GLU A 97 23.09 4.95 5.15
C GLU A 97 22.12 5.08 3.96
N GLU A 98 21.85 4.00 3.23
CA GLU A 98 20.85 3.99 2.15
C GLU A 98 19.46 4.36 2.68
N VAL A 99 19.00 3.71 3.77
CA VAL A 99 17.68 3.98 4.36
C VAL A 99 17.53 5.42 4.83
N GLU A 100 18.59 6.00 5.42
CA GLU A 100 18.59 7.37 5.94
C GLU A 100 18.50 8.41 4.82
N ASN A 101 19.11 8.13 3.66
CA ASN A 101 19.18 9.06 2.53
C ASN A 101 17.98 8.97 1.56
N ILE A 102 17.05 8.04 1.76
CA ILE A 102 15.85 7.93 0.92
C ILE A 102 15.00 9.21 1.03
N GLU A 103 14.68 9.78 -0.13
CA GLU A 103 13.65 10.82 -0.25
C GLU A 103 12.26 10.19 -0.19
N TRP A 104 11.69 10.15 1.02
CA TRP A 104 10.36 9.60 1.25
C TRP A 104 9.26 10.52 0.72
N GLN A 105 8.41 9.98 -0.15
CA GLN A 105 7.20 10.64 -0.63
C GLN A 105 6.02 10.32 0.29
N LYS A 106 5.04 11.22 0.39
CA LYS A 106 3.82 11.01 1.19
C LYS A 106 2.59 10.92 0.29
N ALA A 107 1.70 9.97 0.54
CA ALA A 107 0.44 9.81 -0.19
C ALA A 107 -0.64 9.15 0.67
N ILE A 108 -1.89 9.24 0.21
CA ILE A 108 -3.02 8.48 0.76
C ILE A 108 -3.07 7.14 0.01
N PHE A 109 -2.73 6.05 0.66
CA PHE A 109 -2.91 4.70 0.13
C PHE A 109 -4.33 4.23 0.41
N LEU A 110 -5.04 3.79 -0.64
CA LEU A 110 -6.41 3.33 -0.61
C LEU A 110 -6.46 1.87 -1.04
N ASP A 111 -6.65 0.95 -0.10
CA ASP A 111 -6.86 -0.45 -0.44
C ASP A 111 -8.25 -0.62 -1.08
N ILE A 112 -8.30 -1.35 -2.18
CA ILE A 112 -9.51 -1.76 -2.89
C ILE A 112 -9.61 -3.27 -2.75
N ASP A 113 -10.60 -3.70 -1.97
CA ASP A 113 -10.86 -5.11 -1.72
C ASP A 113 -11.78 -5.65 -2.83
N ILE A 114 -11.60 -6.91 -3.23
CA ILE A 114 -12.49 -7.56 -4.19
C ILE A 114 -13.78 -7.96 -3.46
N GLY A 115 -14.92 -7.48 -3.96
CA GLY A 115 -16.25 -7.75 -3.41
C GLY A 115 -16.89 -9.04 -3.91
#